data_AF-A0A3A0DHW0-F1
#
_entry.id   AF-A0A3A0DHW0-F1
#
_cell.length_a   1.000
_cell.length_b   1.000
_cell.length_c   1.000
_cell.angle_alpha   90.00
_cell.angle_beta   90.00
_cell.angle_gamma   90.00
#
_symmetry.space_group_name_H-M   'P 1'
#
loop_
_entity.id
_entity.type
_entity.pdbx_description
1 polymer ?
#
loop_
_entity_poly.entity_id
_entity_poly.type
_entity_poly.pdbx_seq_one_letter_code
_entity_poly.pdbx_strand_id
1 'polypeptide(L)'
;MDLKPLEELTFRLRLEIMVCLFNGQPLRPLLDKLTTVQLVQAHNFLWNKLVEFHFKTQKGEFHREEVTRKMIPSAKYQKLQNCDLRLDYCKGVECIWSNAACAGNKVKNNMEVMAEHMRGYLRPSLAPAPPTFEERYATA
;
A
#
# COMPACT_ATOMS: atom_id res chain seq x y z
N MET A 1 25.92 -23.26 -2.93
CA MET A 1 24.75 -22.67 -2.23
C MET A 1 23.59 -22.74 -3.20
N ASP A 2 22.67 -23.67 -2.99
CA ASP A 2 21.44 -23.74 -3.79
C ASP A 2 20.56 -22.53 -3.47
N LEU A 3 20.42 -21.63 -4.44
CA LEU A 3 19.45 -20.55 -4.39
C LEU A 3 18.07 -21.19 -4.48
N LYS A 4 17.35 -21.29 -3.34
CA LYS A 4 15.92 -21.61 -3.37
C LYS A 4 15.24 -20.65 -4.36
N PRO A 5 14.39 -21.14 -5.28
CA PRO A 5 13.66 -20.27 -6.18
C PRO A 5 12.87 -19.26 -5.35
N LEU A 6 12.98 -17.98 -5.72
CA LEU A 6 12.25 -16.89 -5.06
C LEU A 6 10.75 -17.17 -5.23
N GLU A 7 10.05 -17.46 -4.13
CA GLU A 7 8.61 -17.71 -4.16
C GLU A 7 7.87 -16.47 -4.66
N GLU A 8 7.20 -16.60 -5.81
CA GLU A 8 6.41 -15.52 -6.41
C GLU A 8 5.05 -15.39 -5.72
N LEU A 9 4.57 -14.14 -5.61
CA LEU A 9 3.21 -13.82 -5.25
C LEU A 9 2.29 -14.23 -6.39
N THR A 10 1.62 -15.36 -6.19
CA THR A 10 0.71 -15.96 -7.17
C THR A 10 -0.48 -15.06 -7.51
N PHE A 11 -1.08 -15.27 -8.68
CA PHE A 11 -2.31 -14.58 -9.08
C PHE A 11 -3.44 -14.78 -8.06
N ARG A 12 -3.57 -15.99 -7.51
CA ARG A 12 -4.55 -16.30 -6.45
C ARG A 12 -4.38 -15.37 -5.24
N LEU A 13 -3.17 -15.18 -4.75
CA LEU A 13 -2.91 -14.29 -3.60
C LEU A 13 -3.21 -12.83 -3.95
N ARG A 14 -2.90 -12.38 -5.18
CA ARG A 14 -3.28 -11.04 -5.66
C ARG A 14 -4.81 -10.86 -5.64
N LEU A 15 -5.56 -11.86 -6.09
CA LEU A 15 -7.02 -11.85 -6.03
C LEU A 15 -7.54 -11.83 -4.59
N GLU A 16 -6.99 -12.65 -3.70
CA GLU A 16 -7.37 -12.67 -2.27
C GLU A 16 -7.15 -11.29 -1.62
N ILE A 17 -6.03 -10.60 -1.92
CA ILE A 17 -5.80 -9.22 -1.48
C ILE A 17 -6.92 -8.30 -1.97
N MET A 18 -7.27 -8.36 -3.27
CA MET A 18 -8.34 -7.52 -3.83
C MET A 18 -9.70 -7.81 -3.20
N VAL A 19 -10.03 -9.07 -2.96
CA VAL A 19 -11.27 -9.48 -2.27
C VAL A 19 -11.33 -8.90 -0.86
N CYS A 20 -10.23 -8.97 -0.10
CA CYS A 20 -10.18 -8.35 1.23
C CYS A 20 -10.36 -6.83 1.15
N LEU A 21 -9.78 -6.17 0.15
CA LEU A 21 -9.96 -4.73 -0.05
C LEU A 21 -11.43 -4.37 -0.30
N PHE A 22 -12.07 -5.01 -1.28
CA PHE A 22 -13.45 -4.73 -1.66
C PHE A 22 -14.45 -5.05 -0.55
N ASN A 23 -14.19 -6.09 0.23
CA ASN A 23 -15.04 -6.49 1.35
C ASN A 23 -14.73 -5.74 2.66
N GLY A 24 -13.78 -4.79 2.65
CA GLY A 24 -13.41 -4.03 3.84
C GLY A 24 -12.72 -4.85 4.94
N GLN A 25 -12.21 -6.05 4.61
CA GLN A 25 -11.55 -6.94 5.55
C GLN A 25 -10.08 -6.54 5.78
N PRO A 26 -9.52 -6.70 6.99
CA PRO A 26 -8.11 -6.42 7.25
C PRO A 26 -7.21 -7.30 6.38
N LEU A 27 -6.12 -6.73 5.85
CA LEU A 27 -5.16 -7.49 5.05
C LEU A 27 -4.23 -8.33 5.93
N ARG A 28 -4.04 -7.93 7.20
CA ARG A 28 -3.04 -8.51 8.10
C ARG A 28 -3.05 -10.04 8.19
N PRO A 29 -4.20 -10.73 8.35
CA PRO A 29 -4.22 -12.20 8.42
C PRO A 29 -3.74 -12.89 7.14
N LEU A 30 -3.93 -12.27 5.97
CA LEU A 30 -3.41 -12.75 4.70
C LEU A 30 -1.91 -12.48 4.58
N LEU A 31 -1.49 -11.27 4.92
CA LEU A 31 -0.10 -10.83 4.81
C LEU A 31 0.84 -11.56 5.79
N ASP A 32 0.36 -12.01 6.94
CA ASP A 32 1.17 -12.77 7.91
C ASP A 32 1.58 -14.16 7.41
N LYS A 33 0.95 -14.66 6.33
CA LYS A 33 1.29 -15.93 5.68
C LYS A 33 2.32 -15.79 4.57
N LEU A 34 2.66 -14.55 4.18
CA LEU A 34 3.53 -14.28 3.04
C LEU A 34 5.00 -14.27 3.46
N THR A 35 5.85 -14.79 2.59
CA THR A 35 7.30 -14.60 2.72
C THR A 35 7.68 -13.16 2.49
N THR A 36 8.87 -12.78 2.92
CA THR A 36 9.44 -11.45 2.72
C THR A 36 9.43 -11.01 1.25
N VAL A 37 9.76 -11.92 0.32
CA VAL A 37 9.74 -11.66 -1.11
C VAL A 37 8.32 -11.38 -1.60
N GLN A 38 7.36 -12.21 -1.17
CA GLN A 38 5.94 -12.03 -1.49
C GLN A 38 5.38 -10.74 -0.89
N LEU A 39 5.83 -10.31 0.29
CA LEU A 39 5.44 -9.03 0.89
C LEU A 39 5.90 -7.83 0.06
N VAL A 40 7.12 -7.86 -0.49
CA VAL A 40 7.60 -6.81 -1.40
C VAL A 40 6.76 -6.77 -2.67
N GLN A 41 6.48 -7.95 -3.25
CA GLN A 41 5.65 -8.07 -4.44
C GLN A 41 4.21 -7.62 -4.19
N ALA A 42 3.63 -7.95 -3.03
CA ALA A 42 2.29 -7.53 -2.62
C ALA A 42 2.21 -6.02 -2.40
N HIS A 43 3.24 -5.44 -1.79
CA HIS A 43 3.35 -4.00 -1.61
C HIS A 43 3.41 -3.26 -2.96
N ASN A 44 4.18 -3.75 -3.92
CA ASN A 44 4.24 -3.17 -5.26
C ASN A 44 2.91 -3.33 -6.02
N PHE A 45 2.27 -4.50 -5.89
CA PHE A 45 0.95 -4.75 -6.45
C PHE A 45 -0.09 -3.76 -5.90
N LEU A 46 -0.14 -3.57 -4.58
CA LEU A 46 -1.05 -2.62 -3.94
C LEU A 46 -0.79 -1.18 -4.36
N TRP A 47 0.47 -0.74 -4.48
CA TRP A 47 0.77 0.58 -4.99
C TRP A 47 0.23 0.80 -6.40
N ASN A 48 0.47 -0.16 -7.31
CA ASN A 48 -0.02 -0.08 -8.68
C ASN A 48 -1.55 0.00 -8.70
N LYS A 49 -2.24 -0.80 -7.87
CA LYS A 49 -3.70 -0.77 -7.78
C LYS A 49 -4.25 0.49 -7.13
N LEU A 50 -3.55 1.05 -6.15
CA LEU A 50 -3.93 2.32 -5.53
C LEU A 50 -3.89 3.46 -6.55
N VAL A 51 -2.81 3.55 -7.34
CA VAL A 51 -2.67 4.54 -8.41
C VAL A 51 -3.74 4.34 -9.48
N GLU A 52 -3.95 3.09 -9.91
CA GLU A 52 -4.99 2.75 -10.88
C GLU A 52 -6.39 3.16 -10.38
N PHE A 53 -6.72 2.88 -9.12
CA PHE A 53 -8.00 3.23 -8.53
C PHE A 53 -8.19 4.73 -8.44
N HIS A 54 -7.14 5.48 -8.06
CA HIS A 54 -7.19 6.93 -8.01
C HIS A 54 -7.58 7.49 -9.39
N PHE A 55 -6.84 7.14 -10.45
CA PHE A 55 -7.12 7.65 -11.79
C PHE A 55 -8.48 7.24 -12.34
N LYS A 56 -9.03 6.10 -11.91
CA LYS A 56 -10.34 5.62 -12.37
C LYS A 56 -11.52 6.20 -11.59
N THR A 57 -11.31 6.67 -10.36
CA THR A 57 -12.44 6.99 -9.44
C THR A 57 -12.39 8.40 -8.86
N GLN A 58 -11.21 9.02 -8.81
CA GLN A 58 -10.99 10.34 -8.23
C GLN A 58 -10.77 11.38 -9.33
N LYS A 59 -10.94 12.65 -8.96
CA LYS A 59 -10.58 13.79 -9.80
C LYS A 59 -9.27 14.37 -9.30
N GLY A 60 -8.45 14.89 -10.22
CA GLY A 60 -7.18 15.52 -9.88
C GLY A 60 -5.99 14.58 -10.05
N GLU A 61 -4.83 15.05 -9.59
CA GLU A 61 -3.57 14.32 -9.68
C GLU A 61 -3.36 13.41 -8.47
N PHE A 62 -2.72 12.27 -8.72
CA PHE A 62 -2.29 11.39 -7.65
C PHE A 62 -1.01 11.92 -6.99
N HIS A 63 -1.10 12.29 -5.71
CA HIS A 63 0.06 12.68 -4.91
C HIS A 63 0.42 11.59 -3.90
N ARG A 64 1.61 11.02 -4.03
CA ARG A 64 2.08 9.91 -3.18
C ARG A 64 2.09 10.27 -1.69
N GLU A 65 2.37 11.53 -1.40
CA GLU A 65 2.42 12.15 -0.08
C GLU A 65 1.10 12.00 0.68
N GLU A 66 -0.04 11.95 -0.04
CA GLU A 66 -1.36 11.81 0.59
C GLU A 66 -1.56 10.47 1.28
N VAL A 67 -0.89 9.45 0.76
CA VAL A 67 -0.88 8.10 1.31
C VAL A 67 0.25 7.96 2.32
N THR A 68 1.47 8.38 1.98
CA THR A 68 2.66 8.17 2.83
C THR A 68 2.65 8.99 4.10
N ARG A 69 1.96 10.14 4.16
CA ARG A 69 1.80 10.93 5.40
C ARG A 69 1.08 10.18 6.52
N LYS A 70 0.27 9.18 6.17
CA LYS A 70 -0.43 8.31 7.14
C LYS A 70 0.40 7.09 7.57
N MET A 71 1.52 6.83 6.89
CA MET A 71 2.44 5.75 7.26
C MET A 71 3.33 6.18 8.42
N ILE A 72 3.76 5.22 9.25
CA ILE A 72 4.75 5.51 10.29
C ILE A 72 6.11 5.78 9.62
N PRO A 73 6.72 6.96 9.80
CA PRO A 73 8.03 7.26 9.22
C PRO A 73 9.10 6.29 9.71
N SER A 74 10.10 5.97 8.87
CA SER A 74 11.18 5.04 9.20
C SER A 74 11.86 5.36 10.53
N ALA A 75 12.16 6.64 10.78
CA ALA A 75 12.81 7.08 12.01
C ALA A 75 11.96 6.80 13.26
N LYS A 76 10.66 7.08 13.18
CA LYS A 76 9.72 6.80 14.27
C LYS A 76 9.61 5.30 14.49
N TYR A 77 9.52 4.51 13.42
CA TYR A 77 9.44 3.06 13.50
C TYR A 77 10.69 2.45 14.14
N GLN A 78 11.90 2.88 13.75
CA GLN A 78 13.16 2.39 14.36
C GLN A 78 13.19 2.62 15.88
N LYS A 79 12.80 3.82 16.33
CA LYS A 79 12.72 4.13 17.77
C LYS A 79 11.75 3.20 18.50
N LEU A 80 10.59 2.93 17.91
CA LEU A 80 9.60 1.99 18.48
C LEU A 80 10.12 0.54 18.56
N GLN A 81 11.10 0.18 17.73
CA GLN A 81 11.71 -1.15 17.71
C GLN A 81 13.05 -1.20 18.47
N ASN A 82 13.44 -0.12 19.16
CA ASN A 82 14.75 0.02 19.81
C ASN A 82 15.92 -0.33 18.87
N CYS A 83 15.83 0.12 17.62
CA CYS A 83 16.82 -0.12 16.59
C CYS A 83 17.81 1.07 16.49
N ASP A 84 19.10 0.77 16.54
CA ASP A 84 20.23 1.71 16.50
C ASP A 84 20.91 1.81 15.12
N LEU A 85 20.47 1.01 14.13
CA LEU A 85 20.96 1.06 12.77
C LEU A 85 20.65 2.42 12.12
N ARG A 86 21.52 2.84 11.19
CA ARG A 86 21.31 4.07 10.41
C ARG A 86 19.98 4.04 9.66
N LEU A 87 19.38 5.22 9.48
CA LEU A 87 18.03 5.38 8.90
C LEU A 87 17.88 4.83 7.48
N ASP A 88 18.96 4.90 6.70
CA ASP A 88 19.04 4.38 5.33
C ASP A 88 18.85 2.86 5.28
N TYR A 89 19.33 2.10 6.28
CA TYR A 89 19.09 0.66 6.37
C TYR A 89 17.60 0.31 6.39
N CYS A 90 16.78 1.14 7.04
CA CYS A 90 15.34 0.91 7.18
C CYS A 90 14.54 1.21 5.90
N LYS A 91 15.20 1.73 4.84
CA LYS A 91 14.60 1.96 3.52
C LYS A 91 14.60 0.67 2.71
N GLY A 92 13.73 -0.29 3.06
CA GLY A 92 13.13 -1.32 2.18
C GLY A 92 14.01 -2.25 1.32
N VAL A 93 15.31 -2.01 1.17
CA VAL A 93 16.18 -2.72 0.21
C VAL A 93 17.27 -3.50 0.94
N GLU A 94 17.67 -3.07 2.15
CA GLU A 94 18.74 -3.71 2.92
C GLU A 94 18.22 -4.43 4.18
N CYS A 95 17.52 -3.71 5.07
CA CYS A 95 17.02 -4.28 6.33
C CYS A 95 16.07 -5.47 6.12
N ILE A 96 15.42 -5.57 4.97
CA ILE A 96 14.50 -6.67 4.67
C ILE A 96 15.20 -8.03 4.54
N TRP A 97 16.49 -8.04 4.22
CA TRP A 97 17.31 -9.26 4.11
C TRP A 97 18.05 -9.59 5.41
N SER A 98 18.38 -8.60 6.23
CA SER A 98 19.08 -8.79 7.51
C SER A 98 18.15 -8.86 8.73
N ASN A 99 16.93 -8.32 8.63
CA ASN A 99 15.91 -8.34 9.68
C ASN A 99 14.50 -8.43 9.06
N ALA A 100 14.25 -9.57 8.40
CA ALA A 100 13.04 -9.85 7.64
C ALA A 100 11.74 -9.67 8.45
N ALA A 101 11.73 -10.05 9.73
CA ALA A 101 10.55 -9.94 10.58
C ALA A 101 10.17 -8.46 10.85
N CYS A 102 11.15 -7.64 11.25
CA CYS A 102 10.93 -6.23 11.55
C CYS A 102 10.54 -5.43 10.31
N ALA A 103 11.29 -5.61 9.21
CA ALA A 103 11.02 -4.96 7.93
C ALA A 103 9.67 -5.42 7.35
N GLY A 104 9.38 -6.73 7.41
CA GLY A 104 8.11 -7.31 6.98
C GLY A 104 6.93 -6.68 7.73
N ASN A 105 7.02 -6.54 9.06
CA ASN A 105 5.99 -5.88 9.85
C ASN A 105 5.74 -4.43 9.43
N LYS A 106 6.79 -3.67 9.14
CA LYS A 106 6.66 -2.30 8.63
C LYS A 106 5.97 -2.25 7.28
N VAL A 107 6.36 -3.13 6.36
CA VAL A 107 5.76 -3.23 5.02
C VAL A 107 4.28 -3.61 5.12
N LYS A 108 3.91 -4.54 6.00
CA LYS A 108 2.51 -4.89 6.29
C LYS A 108 1.71 -3.69 6.79
N ASN A 109 2.26 -2.90 7.71
CA ASN A 109 1.60 -1.70 8.22
C ASN A 109 1.37 -0.67 7.10
N ASN A 110 2.34 -0.49 6.21
CA ASN A 110 2.18 0.39 5.04
C ASN A 110 1.05 -0.12 4.12
N MET A 111 0.95 -1.44 3.90
CA MET A 111 -0.10 -2.03 3.08
C MET A 111 -1.50 -1.83 3.69
N GLU A 112 -1.65 -1.85 5.02
CA GLU A 112 -2.93 -1.49 5.67
C GLU A 112 -3.31 -0.03 5.43
N VAL A 113 -2.35 0.90 5.48
CA VAL A 113 -2.60 2.31 5.16
C VAL A 113 -3.04 2.48 3.70
N MET A 114 -2.40 1.77 2.76
CA MET A 114 -2.84 1.76 1.36
C MET A 114 -4.25 1.21 1.21
N ALA A 115 -4.55 0.10 1.90
CA ALA A 115 -5.86 -0.55 1.88
C ALA A 115 -6.95 0.39 2.38
N GLU A 116 -6.72 1.08 3.51
CA GLU A 116 -7.64 2.09 4.03
C GLU A 116 -7.88 3.21 3.03
N HIS A 117 -6.83 3.70 2.38
CA HIS A 117 -6.92 4.74 1.36
C HIS A 117 -7.75 4.29 0.15
N MET A 118 -7.49 3.08 -0.37
CA MET A 118 -8.25 2.50 -1.48
C MET A 118 -9.72 2.26 -1.12
N ARG A 119 -10.02 1.81 0.10
CA ARG A 119 -11.41 1.68 0.57
C ARG A 119 -12.12 3.03 0.60
N GLY A 120 -11.40 4.12 0.83
CA GLY A 120 -11.93 5.49 0.70
C GLY A 120 -12.46 5.78 -0.70
N TYR A 121 -11.79 5.31 -1.75
CA TYR A 121 -12.21 5.47 -3.14
C TYR A 121 -13.45 4.64 -3.50
N LEU A 122 -13.63 3.50 -2.85
CA LEU A 122 -14.71 2.54 -3.12
C LEU A 122 -16.01 2.89 -2.40
N ARG A 123 -15.98 3.81 -1.43
CA ARG A 123 -17.19 4.29 -0.77
C ARG A 123 -17.95 5.21 -1.73
N PRO A 124 -19.29 5.10 -1.80
CA PRO A 124 -20.10 6.05 -2.57
C PRO A 124 -19.75 7.48 -2.15
N SER A 125 -19.29 8.28 -3.12
CA SER A 125 -19.08 9.71 -2.93
C SER A 125 -20.41 10.36 -2.53
N LEU A 126 -20.49 10.87 -1.30
CA LEU A 126 -21.54 11.83 -0.91
C LEU A 126 -21.30 13.22 -1.51
N ALA A 127 -20.15 13.44 -2.17
CA ALA A 127 -19.88 14.69 -2.86
C ALA A 127 -20.63 14.72 -4.20
N PRO A 128 -21.29 15.84 -4.54
CA PRO A 128 -21.93 15.99 -5.84
C PRO A 128 -20.90 15.79 -6.97
N ALA A 129 -21.38 15.25 -8.09
CA ALA A 129 -20.61 15.17 -9.32
C ALA A 129 -20.02 16.55 -9.64
N PRO A 130 -18.81 16.64 -10.23
CA PRO A 130 -18.28 17.94 -10.61
C PRO A 130 -19.23 18.54 -11.65
N PRO A 131 -19.37 19.87 -11.72
CA PRO A 131 -20.07 20.45 -12.84
C PRO A 131 -19.36 20.02 -14.14
N THR A 132 -20.13 19.60 -15.13
CA THR A 132 -19.65 19.26 -16.48
C THR A 132 -18.96 20.46 -17.10
N PHE A 133 -18.24 20.22 -18.21
CA PHE A 133 -17.64 21.32 -18.96
C PHE A 133 -18.71 22.33 -19.39
N GLU A 134 -19.88 21.88 -19.86
CA GLU A 134 -20.97 22.80 -20.17
C GLU A 134 -21.44 23.57 -18.94
N GLU A 135 -21.63 22.91 -17.79
CA GLU A 135 -22.09 23.55 -16.56
C GLU A 135 -21.09 24.58 -15.99
N ARG A 136 -19.79 24.44 -16.29
CA ARG A 136 -18.76 25.41 -15.87
C ARG A 136 -18.70 26.67 -16.73
N TYR A 137 -19.19 26.60 -17.97
CA TYR A 137 -19.00 27.65 -18.96
C TYR A 137 -20.30 28.09 -19.66
N ALA A 138 -21.47 27.59 -19.26
CA ALA A 138 -22.77 27.95 -19.80
C ALA A 138 -23.29 29.33 -19.36
N THR A 139 -22.50 30.13 -18.64
CA THR A 139 -22.79 31.55 -18.36
C THR A 139 -21.72 32.43 -18.99
N ALA A 140 -21.79 32.59 -20.31
CA ALA A 140 -21.12 33.65 -21.06
C ALA A 140 -22.15 34.30 -21.99
#